data_AF-A0A087UXD3-F1
#
_entry.id   AF-A0A087UXD3-F1
#
_cell.length_a   1.000
_cell.length_b   1.000
_cell.length_c   1.000
_cell.angle_alpha   90.00
_cell.angle_beta   90.00
_cell.angle_gamma   90.00
#
_symmetry.space_group_name_H-M   'P 1'
#
loop_
_entity.id
_entity.type
_entity.pdbx_description
1 polymer ?
#
loop_
_entity_poly.entity_id
_entity_poly.type
_entity_poly.pdbx_seq_one_letter_code
_entity_poly.pdbx_strand_id
1 'polypeptide(L)'
;MFVFMSDVWLDQLKVLQKLQVVFAGYSQIPPTCFVLIGNFLSLPIVGSESKVFEECFSQLGTLISDFPTLIKHSRFIFVPGPNDPGLPHILP
;
A
#
# COMPACT_ATOMS: atom_id res chain seq x y z
N MET A 1 -16.77 -2.49 -7.47
CA MET A 1 -16.44 -2.97 -6.11
C MET A 1 -15.23 -2.19 -5.61
N PHE A 2 -15.24 -1.77 -4.35
CA PHE A 2 -14.16 -1.00 -3.72
C PHE A 2 -13.56 -1.81 -2.59
N VAL A 3 -12.23 -1.91 -2.52
CA VAL A 3 -11.52 -2.62 -1.45
C VAL A 3 -10.77 -1.61 -0.61
N PHE A 4 -11.08 -1.54 0.68
CA PHE A 4 -10.43 -0.63 1.63
C PHE A 4 -9.55 -1.44 2.58
N MET A 5 -8.30 -1.01 2.76
CA MET A 5 -7.37 -1.57 3.73
C MET A 5 -6.71 -0.43 4.49
N SER A 6 -6.68 -0.52 5.81
CA SER A 6 -6.07 0.48 6.71
C SER A 6 -4.85 -0.11 7.39
N ASP A 7 -3.91 0.76 7.78
CA ASP A 7 -2.66 0.40 8.45
C ASP A 7 -1.88 -0.68 7.70
N VAL A 8 -1.65 -0.41 6.41
CA VAL A 8 -0.96 -1.31 5.50
C VAL A 8 0.55 -1.22 5.72
N TRP A 9 1.05 -1.79 6.83
CA TRP A 9 2.47 -1.78 7.20
C TRP A 9 3.36 -2.59 6.24
N LEU A 10 3.93 -1.91 5.25
CA LEU A 10 4.73 -2.49 4.16
C LEU A 10 6.11 -2.99 4.63
N ASP A 11 6.59 -2.54 5.79
CA ASP A 11 7.79 -3.02 6.44
C ASP A 11 7.62 -4.42 7.06
N GLN A 12 6.38 -4.88 7.21
CA GLN A 12 6.10 -6.23 7.68
C GLN A 12 5.96 -7.22 6.53
N LEU A 13 6.89 -8.18 6.44
CA LEU A 13 6.84 -9.25 5.43
C LEU A 13 5.49 -9.99 5.40
N LYS A 14 4.86 -10.16 6.56
CA LYS A 14 3.54 -10.80 6.68
C LYS A 14 2.46 -10.02 5.92
N VAL A 15 2.51 -8.68 5.93
CA VAL A 15 1.55 -7.83 5.21
C VAL A 15 1.73 -7.99 3.71
N LEU A 16 2.96 -7.93 3.21
CA LEU A 16 3.26 -8.16 1.78
C LEU A 16 2.77 -9.54 1.31
N GLN A 17 3.04 -10.60 2.08
CA GLN A 17 2.55 -11.95 1.75
C GLN A 17 1.02 -12.01 1.70
N LYS A 18 0.31 -11.31 2.60
CA LYS A 18 -1.15 -11.27 2.59
C LYS A 18 -1.70 -10.42 1.45
N LEU A 19 -1.04 -9.31 1.10
CA LEU A 19 -1.39 -8.53 -0.08
C LEU A 19 -1.27 -9.35 -1.36
N GLN A 20 -0.22 -10.16 -1.49
CA GLN A 20 -0.08 -11.08 -2.62
C GLN A 20 -1.27 -12.05 -2.73
N VAL A 21 -1.72 -12.63 -1.62
CA VAL A 21 -2.90 -13.52 -1.59
C VAL A 21 -4.17 -12.77 -1.97
N VAL A 22 -4.35 -11.55 -1.47
CA VAL A 22 -5.50 -10.69 -1.80
C VAL A 22 -5.52 -10.36 -3.30
N PHE A 23 -4.38 -9.95 -3.86
CA PHE A 23 -4.27 -9.63 -5.28
C PHE A 23 -4.46 -10.87 -6.16
N ALA A 24 -3.92 -12.02 -5.77
CA ALA A 24 -4.18 -13.28 -6.45
C ALA A 24 -5.67 -13.63 -6.46
N GLY A 25 -6.36 -13.48 -5.32
CA GLY A 25 -7.80 -13.71 -5.22
C GLY A 25 -8.63 -12.78 -6.10
N TYR A 26 -8.27 -11.50 -6.17
CA TYR A 26 -8.96 -10.51 -6.99
C TYR A 26 -8.56 -10.51 -8.46
N SER A 27 -7.47 -11.21 -8.85
CA SER A 27 -7.01 -11.26 -10.24
C SER A 27 -8.06 -11.77 -11.22
N GLN A 28 -8.98 -12.64 -10.77
CA GLN A 28 -10.08 -13.19 -11.56
C GLN A 28 -11.25 -12.22 -11.72
N ILE A 29 -11.51 -11.39 -10.70
CA ILE A 29 -12.61 -10.42 -10.67
C ILE A 29 -12.05 -9.11 -10.11
N PRO A 30 -11.32 -8.32 -10.92
CA PRO A 30 -10.64 -7.12 -10.46
C PRO A 30 -11.65 -6.09 -9.91
N PRO A 31 -11.45 -5.56 -8.70
CA PRO A 31 -12.27 -4.46 -8.19
C PRO A 31 -12.04 -3.19 -9.00
N THR A 32 -12.93 -2.21 -8.81
CA THR A 32 -12.81 -0.88 -9.41
C THR A 32 -11.58 -0.15 -8.86
N CYS A 33 -11.34 -0.25 -7.55
CA CYS A 33 -10.09 0.20 -6.97
C CYS A 33 -9.75 -0.48 -5.64
N PHE A 34 -8.46 -0.42 -5.32
CA PHE A 34 -7.88 -0.67 -4.01
C PHE A 34 -7.54 0.67 -3.37
N VAL A 35 -8.10 0.93 -2.20
CA VAL A 35 -7.78 2.08 -1.36
C VAL A 35 -6.92 1.57 -0.22
N LEU A 36 -5.62 1.85 -0.32
CA LEU A 36 -4.62 1.52 0.68
C LEU A 36 -4.40 2.75 1.55
N ILE A 37 -4.79 2.65 2.81
CA ILE A 37 -4.75 3.72 3.78
C ILE A 37 -3.59 3.44 4.73
N GLY A 38 -2.77 4.45 4.96
CA GLY A 38 -1.68 4.41 5.92
C GLY A 38 -2.17 4.13 7.35
N ASN A 39 -1.25 3.86 8.28
CA ASN A 39 0.19 4.07 8.11
C ASN A 39 0.86 2.99 7.25
N PHE A 40 1.81 3.37 6.39
CA PHE A 40 2.51 2.41 5.52
C PHE A 40 3.76 1.78 6.15
N LEU A 41 4.23 2.31 7.27
CA LEU A 41 5.26 1.69 8.11
C LEU A 41 4.69 1.43 9.51
N SER A 42 5.14 0.35 10.15
CA SER A 42 4.69 -0.02 11.49
C SER A 42 5.22 0.90 12.59
N LEU A 43 6.34 1.58 12.32
CA LEU A 43 6.94 2.59 13.20
C LEU A 43 6.88 3.97 12.52
N PRO A 44 6.70 5.05 13.31
CA PRO A 44 6.68 6.40 12.78
C PRO A 44 8.07 6.81 12.25
N ILE A 45 8.07 7.53 11.13
CA ILE A 45 9.30 7.97 10.49
C ILE A 45 9.95 9.09 11.31
N VAL A 46 11.12 8.83 11.89
CA VAL A 46 11.90 9.81 12.64
C VAL A 46 13.17 10.19 11.85
N GLY A 47 13.08 11.25 11.06
CA GLY A 47 14.24 11.81 10.34
C GLY A 47 14.44 11.23 8.93
N SER A 48 15.63 10.71 8.63
CA SER A 48 16.05 10.31 7.27
C SER A 48 15.59 8.91 6.84
N GLU A 49 14.45 8.42 7.34
CA GLU A 49 13.92 7.09 6.96
C GLU A 49 13.11 7.13 5.64
N SER A 50 13.23 8.21 4.87
CA SER A 50 12.64 8.31 3.53
C SER A 50 13.09 7.16 2.63
N LYS A 51 14.33 6.68 2.80
CA LYS A 51 14.85 5.53 2.05
C LYS A 51 14.09 4.23 2.33
N VAL A 52 13.76 3.96 3.59
CA VAL A 52 13.02 2.75 3.97
C VAL A 52 11.61 2.81 3.39
N PHE A 53 10.97 3.98 3.47
CA PHE A 53 9.66 4.20 2.86
C PHE A 53 9.70 3.98 1.33
N GLU A 54 10.70 4.54 0.63
CA GLU A 54 10.92 4.33 -0.80
C GLU A 54 11.15 2.86 -1.16
N GLU A 55 11.96 2.15 -0.37
CA GLU A 55 12.22 0.71 -0.55
C GLU A 55 10.94 -0.12 -0.37
N CYS A 56 10.15 0.15 0.67
CA CYS A 56 8.86 -0.51 0.91
C CYS A 56 7.86 -0.27 -0.23
N PHE A 57 7.76 0.95 -0.74
CA PHE A 57 6.91 1.27 -1.89
C PHE A 57 7.43 0.63 -3.19
N SER A 58 8.74 0.53 -3.36
CA SER A 58 9.37 -0.19 -4.49
C SER A 58 9.04 -1.69 -4.45
N GLN A 59 9.09 -2.31 -3.27
CA GLN A 59 8.67 -3.70 -3.07
C GLN A 59 7.19 -3.90 -3.37
N LEU A 60 6.33 -2.99 -2.90
CA LEU A 60 4.89 -3.03 -3.22
C LEU A 60 4.65 -2.88 -4.73
N GLY A 61 5.37 -1.97 -5.40
CA GLY A 61 5.28 -1.79 -6.85
C GLY A 61 5.68 -3.04 -7.62
N THR A 62 6.76 -3.70 -7.19
CA THR A 62 7.18 -5.00 -7.74
C THR A 62 6.10 -6.05 -7.55
N LEU A 63 5.51 -6.15 -6.36
CA LEU A 63 4.44 -7.09 -6.07
C LEU A 63 3.19 -6.84 -6.93
N ILE A 64 2.80 -5.58 -7.13
CA ILE A 64 1.66 -5.23 -7.99
C ILE A 64 1.97 -5.56 -9.47
N SER A 65 3.23 -5.45 -9.89
CA SER A 65 3.67 -5.75 -11.26
C SER A 65 3.45 -7.21 -11.67
N ASP A 66 3.40 -8.13 -10.70
CA ASP A 66 3.09 -9.55 -10.92
C ASP A 66 1.61 -9.79 -11.31
N PHE A 67 0.74 -8.78 -11.18
CA PHE A 67 -0.70 -8.88 -11.44
C PHE A 67 -1.19 -7.92 -12.55
N PRO A 68 -0.86 -8.18 -13.83
CA PRO A 68 -1.19 -7.27 -14.94
C PRO A 68 -2.70 -7.06 -15.12
N THR A 69 -3.53 -8.06 -14.78
CA THR A 69 -4.99 -7.94 -14.85
C THR A 69 -5.52 -6.88 -13.88
N LEU A 70 -4.96 -6.81 -12.68
CA LEU A 70 -5.31 -5.78 -11.70
C LEU A 70 -4.84 -4.41 -12.16
N ILE A 71 -3.62 -4.30 -12.68
CA ILE A 71 -3.08 -3.02 -13.21
C ILE A 71 -3.97 -2.45 -14.31
N LYS A 72 -4.52 -3.31 -15.18
CA LYS A 72 -5.35 -2.88 -16.32
C LYS A 72 -6.76 -2.44 -15.90
N HIS A 73 -7.35 -3.06 -14.88
CA HIS A 73 -8.78 -2.90 -14.56
C HIS A 73 -9.06 -2.23 -13.21
N SER A 74 -8.09 -2.23 -12.29
CA SER A 74 -8.21 -1.64 -10.96
C SER A 74 -7.35 -0.39 -10.82
N ARG A 75 -7.82 0.57 -10.04
CA ARG A 75 -7.00 1.72 -9.60
C ARG A 75 -6.40 1.45 -8.22
N PHE A 76 -5.20 1.93 -7.97
CA PHE A 76 -4.59 1.92 -6.64
C PHE A 76 -4.57 3.35 -6.12
N ILE A 77 -5.24 3.58 -5.00
CA ILE A 77 -5.35 4.86 -4.32
C ILE A 77 -4.62 4.73 -3.00
N PHE A 78 -3.67 5.62 -2.75
CA PHE A 78 -2.89 5.67 -1.53
C PHE A 78 -3.32 6.87 -0.70
N VAL A 79 -3.78 6.62 0.52
CA VAL A 79 -4.20 7.66 1.46
C VAL A 79 -3.18 7.68 2.59
N PRO A 80 -2.44 8.78 2.81
CA PRO A 80 -1.45 8.85 3.86
C PRO A 80 -2.11 8.83 5.25
N GLY A 81 -1.47 8.14 6.19
CA GLY A 81 -1.80 8.15 7.60
C GLY A 81 -1.00 9.19 8.39
N PRO A 82 -1.26 9.34 9.70
CA PRO A 82 -0.60 10.33 10.56
C PRO A 82 0.88 10.05 10.84
N ASN A 83 1.41 8.86 10.53
CA ASN A 83 2.82 8.54 10.73
C ASN A 83 3.63 8.47 9.41
N ASP A 84 2.98 8.74 8.28
CA ASP A 84 3.62 8.75 6.97
C ASP A 84 4.35 10.09 6.69
N PRO A 85 5.31 10.13 5.75
CA PRO A 85 6.06 11.34 5.45
C PRO A 85 5.16 12.52 5.05
N GLY A 86 5.43 13.71 5.60
CA GLY A 86 4.73 14.95 5.24
C GLY A 86 4.46 15.85 6.44
N LEU A 87 3.33 16.56 6.41
CA LEU A 87 2.80 17.36 7.51
C LEU A 87 1.60 16.64 8.15
N PRO A 88 1.79 15.51 8.85
CA PRO A 88 0.70 14.63 9.27
C PRO A 88 -0.28 15.24 10.28
N HIS A 89 0.15 16.27 11.01
CA HIS A 89 -0.65 16.91 12.05
C HIS A 89 -1.35 18.19 11.58
N ILE A 90 -1.29 18.49 10.29
CA ILE A 90 -2.01 19.62 9.67
C ILE A 90 -2.99 19.02 8.66
N LEU A 91 -4.28 19.10 8.97
CA LEU A 91 -5.35 18.56 8.11
C LEU A 91 -5.86 19.64 7.14
N PRO A 92 -6.32 19.25 5.93
CA PRO A 92 -7.07 20.13 5.02
C PRO A 92 -8.37 20.67 5.62
#